data_AF-A0A943K0H4-F1
#
_entry.id   AF-A0A943K0H4-F1
#
_cell.length_a   1.000
_cell.length_b   1.000
_cell.length_c   1.000
_cell.angle_alpha   90.00
_cell.angle_beta   90.00
_cell.angle_gamma   90.00
#
_symmetry.space_group_name_H-M   'P 1'
#
loop_
_entity.id
_entity.type
_entity.pdbx_description
1 polymer ?
#
loop_
_entity_poly.entity_id
_entity_poly.type
_entity_poly.pdbx_seq_one_letter_code
_entity_poly.pdbx_strand_id
1 'polypeptide(L)'
;MNNLEFYIQYVIIIKERRIRYVKTQLYQGFRGGASNLSSLSGVSADSFANIYSKKPYISCSKKGFYQAGFTLAEVLITLGIIGVVAALTLPALIQKNQDKELVSRTKAVYSNIQNAVLKSQSDYGVIGDNSLLFNPNNTSIQTADAFSKYFNGARVCKAKSDKGCSIYYYAVKYGSLRLSSDNSGATDSMGNWPKIVLNNGAIIAISQYNNPDCYAEQTATVTDEYGRPLKNPDGTNQTYIWHNKRCAIIRFDVNGTKMPNQFGRDVYSVSVMRDGKLSPDSSGPAYGASSLLNILAGNEKLEYTNYSSSQKYDF
;
A
#
# COMPACT_ATOMS: atom_id res chain seq x y z
N MET A 1 -13.24 -22.43 1.93
CA MET A 1 -13.33 -21.62 3.18
C MET A 1 -12.45 -20.39 2.95
N ASN A 2 -12.93 -19.18 2.66
CA ASN A 2 -14.17 -18.52 3.04
C ASN A 2 -14.73 -17.69 1.89
N ASN A 3 -16.05 -17.81 1.67
CA ASN A 3 -16.86 -16.93 0.85
C ASN A 3 -17.00 -15.57 1.55
N LEU A 4 -16.74 -14.48 0.83
CA LEU A 4 -17.40 -13.21 1.09
C LEU A 4 -18.12 -12.79 -0.20
N GLU A 5 -19.32 -13.31 -0.38
CA GLU A 5 -20.31 -12.69 -1.27
C GLU A 5 -20.95 -11.52 -0.51
N PHE A 6 -20.66 -10.29 -0.92
CA PHE A 6 -21.51 -9.15 -0.60
C PHE A 6 -22.31 -8.81 -1.85
N TYR A 7 -23.57 -9.25 -1.87
CA TYR A 7 -24.51 -8.99 -2.95
C TYR A 7 -25.74 -8.29 -2.40
N ILE A 8 -25.76 -6.95 -2.40
CA ILE A 8 -27.01 -6.19 -2.35
C ILE A 8 -26.82 -4.88 -3.15
N GLN A 9 -27.35 -4.84 -4.36
CA GLN A 9 -27.54 -3.59 -5.10
C GLN A 9 -29.05 -3.38 -5.29
N TYR A 10 -29.68 -2.71 -4.32
CA TYR A 10 -31.05 -2.24 -4.48
C TYR A 10 -31.03 -0.96 -5.31
N VAL A 11 -31.50 -1.02 -6.56
CA VAL A 11 -31.86 0.17 -7.33
C VAL A 11 -33.32 0.47 -7.03
N ILE A 12 -33.56 1.54 -6.26
CA ILE A 12 -34.92 2.04 -5.99
C ILE A 12 -35.35 2.85 -7.22
N ILE A 13 -36.14 2.24 -8.10
CA ILE A 13 -36.80 2.97 -9.20
C ILE A 13 -38.13 3.48 -8.66
N ILE A 14 -38.18 4.77 -8.31
CA ILE A 14 -39.44 5.45 -7.99
C ILE A 14 -40.11 5.82 -9.31
N LYS A 15 -41.08 4.99 -9.74
CA LYS A 15 -42.03 5.37 -10.79
C LYS A 15 -43.44 5.13 -10.26
N GLU A 16 -44.20 6.22 -10.17
CA GLU A 16 -45.64 6.24 -9.85
C GLU A 16 -46.05 5.63 -8.50
N ARG A 17 -45.53 6.21 -7.39
CA ARG A 17 -46.08 6.07 -6.03
C ARG A 17 -46.40 4.63 -5.56
N ARG A 18 -45.66 3.62 -6.01
CA ARG A 18 -45.68 2.26 -5.44
C ARG A 18 -44.27 1.69 -5.37
N ILE A 19 -43.88 1.19 -4.20
CA ILE A 19 -42.65 0.41 -4.04
C ILE A 19 -42.91 -0.96 -4.68
N ARG A 20 -42.22 -1.27 -5.79
CA ARG A 20 -42.16 -2.64 -6.32
C ARG A 20 -40.73 -3.13 -6.29
N TYR A 21 -40.53 -4.31 -5.72
CA TYR A 21 -39.27 -5.03 -5.84
C TYR A 21 -39.23 -5.72 -7.20
N VAL A 22 -38.31 -5.32 -8.08
CA VAL A 22 -38.08 -6.00 -9.36
C VAL A 22 -36.76 -6.78 -9.26
N LYS A 23 -36.86 -8.11 -9.27
CA LYS A 23 -35.70 -9.00 -9.38
C LYS A 23 -35.26 -9.00 -10.84
N THR A 24 -34.25 -8.19 -11.18
CA THR A 24 -33.69 -8.17 -12.54
C THR A 24 -32.55 -9.17 -12.61
N GLN A 25 -32.70 -10.25 -13.37
CA GLN A 25 -31.58 -11.11 -13.76
C GLN A 25 -30.84 -10.45 -14.93
N LEU A 26 -29.58 -10.07 -14.72
CA LEU A 26 -28.67 -9.71 -15.80
C LEU A 26 -28.14 -10.99 -16.42
N TYR A 27 -28.67 -11.37 -17.59
CA TYR A 27 -27.95 -12.28 -18.48
C TYR A 27 -26.86 -11.46 -19.19
N GLN A 28 -25.59 -11.76 -18.87
CA GLN A 28 -24.48 -11.33 -19.70
C GLN A 28 -24.39 -12.24 -20.92
N GLY A 29 -24.39 -11.63 -22.11
CA GLY A 29 -24.16 -12.31 -23.37
C GLY A 29 -23.51 -11.37 -24.38
N PHE A 30 -22.30 -10.88 -24.08
CA PHE A 30 -21.41 -10.32 -25.10
C PHE A 30 -20.47 -11.45 -25.57
N ARG A 31 -20.67 -11.93 -26.80
CA ARG A 31 -19.61 -12.49 -27.64
C ARG A 31 -19.84 -12.02 -29.08
N GLY A 32 -18.85 -11.31 -29.61
CA GLY A 32 -18.81 -10.92 -31.00
C GLY A 32 -18.59 -12.12 -31.92
N GLY A 33 -18.98 -11.95 -33.18
CA GLY A 33 -18.75 -12.90 -34.26
C GLY A 33 -19.59 -12.52 -35.47
N ALA A 34 -18.94 -12.02 -36.52
CA ALA A 34 -19.55 -11.76 -37.80
C ALA A 34 -19.95 -13.09 -38.48
N SER A 35 -21.21 -13.21 -38.91
CA SER A 35 -21.61 -14.14 -39.98
C SER A 35 -23.04 -13.87 -40.45
N ASN A 36 -23.13 -13.40 -41.70
CA ASN A 36 -24.12 -13.66 -42.74
C ASN A 36 -25.63 -13.63 -42.45
N LEU A 37 -26.25 -12.65 -43.14
CA LEU A 37 -27.59 -12.67 -43.74
C LEU A 37 -27.88 -14.02 -44.42
N SER A 38 -28.96 -14.69 -44.01
CA SER A 38 -29.96 -15.34 -44.88
C SER A 38 -30.72 -16.43 -44.11
N SER A 39 -31.96 -16.17 -43.73
CA SER A 39 -33.09 -17.12 -43.78
C SER A 39 -34.21 -16.66 -42.84
N LEU A 40 -35.28 -16.14 -43.43
CA LEU A 40 -36.68 -16.35 -43.01
C LEU A 40 -37.55 -15.57 -44.00
N SER A 41 -37.79 -16.23 -45.11
CA SER A 41 -38.83 -15.90 -46.09
C SER A 41 -40.19 -16.34 -45.55
N GLY A 42 -41.18 -15.45 -45.67
CA GLY A 42 -42.60 -15.79 -45.60
C GLY A 42 -43.29 -15.33 -44.32
N VAL A 43 -43.96 -14.18 -44.38
CA VAL A 43 -45.41 -14.08 -44.59
C VAL A 43 -45.69 -12.66 -45.10
N SER A 44 -46.43 -12.58 -46.20
CA SER A 44 -46.79 -11.38 -46.94
C SER A 44 -47.74 -10.47 -46.16
N ALA A 45 -47.59 -9.17 -46.44
CA ALA A 45 -48.59 -8.16 -46.17
C ALA A 45 -49.88 -8.52 -46.91
N ASP A 46 -50.96 -8.73 -46.17
CA ASP A 46 -52.36 -8.56 -46.59
C ASP A 46 -53.27 -9.09 -45.47
N SER A 47 -53.47 -8.27 -44.45
CA SER A 47 -54.65 -8.35 -43.58
C SER A 47 -54.76 -7.06 -42.78
N PHE A 48 -55.97 -6.49 -42.78
CA PHE A 48 -56.43 -5.34 -42.02
C PHE A 48 -56.33 -3.95 -42.70
N ALA A 49 -56.87 -3.87 -43.92
CA ALA A 49 -57.63 -2.69 -44.31
C ALA A 49 -59.13 -3.04 -44.26
N ASN A 50 -59.83 -2.59 -43.22
CA ASN A 50 -61.22 -2.10 -43.24
C ASN A 50 -61.78 -2.06 -41.81
N ILE A 51 -61.93 -0.86 -41.28
CA ILE A 51 -63.20 -0.30 -40.74
C ILE A 51 -62.95 1.21 -40.63
N TYR A 52 -63.24 1.93 -41.71
CA TYR A 52 -63.64 3.32 -41.62
C TYR A 52 -65.14 3.33 -41.37
N SER A 53 -65.57 3.67 -40.14
CA SER A 53 -66.73 4.54 -39.91
C SER A 53 -66.94 4.73 -38.41
N LYS A 54 -66.40 5.84 -37.90
CA LYS A 54 -67.03 6.75 -36.93
C LYS A 54 -66.01 7.83 -36.63
N LYS A 55 -66.29 9.06 -37.07
CA LYS A 55 -65.67 10.25 -36.50
C LYS A 55 -66.34 10.52 -35.16
N PRO A 56 -65.69 10.35 -34.00
CA PRO A 56 -65.90 11.26 -32.90
C PRO A 56 -64.88 12.39 -33.09
N TYR A 57 -65.34 13.62 -32.88
CA TYR A 57 -64.50 14.80 -32.78
C TYR A 57 -63.32 14.50 -31.84
N ILE A 58 -62.10 14.42 -32.38
CA ILE A 58 -60.89 14.46 -31.55
C ILE A 58 -60.77 15.91 -31.10
N SER A 59 -61.29 16.21 -29.91
CA SER A 59 -60.86 17.41 -29.20
C SER A 59 -59.34 17.30 -29.06
N CYS A 60 -58.59 18.24 -29.63
CA CYS A 60 -57.20 18.45 -29.27
C CYS A 60 -57.18 18.97 -27.83
N SER A 61 -57.36 18.07 -26.86
CA SER A 61 -56.92 18.35 -25.51
C SER A 61 -55.40 18.41 -25.60
N LYS A 62 -54.84 19.61 -25.47
CA LYS A 62 -53.46 19.76 -25.03
C LYS A 62 -53.35 19.07 -23.68
N LYS A 63 -53.20 17.74 -23.66
CA LYS A 63 -52.54 17.07 -22.55
C LYS A 63 -51.11 17.56 -22.63
N GLY A 64 -50.86 18.69 -21.97
CA GLY A 64 -49.51 19.03 -21.56
C GLY A 64 -48.93 17.75 -20.96
N PHE A 65 -47.81 17.30 -21.53
CA PHE A 65 -46.98 16.34 -20.84
C PHE A 65 -46.55 17.04 -19.56
N TYR A 66 -47.35 16.91 -18.49
CA TYR A 66 -46.92 17.27 -17.16
C TYR A 66 -45.74 16.34 -16.89
N GLN A 67 -44.52 16.84 -17.12
CA GLN A 67 -43.33 16.16 -16.65
C GLN A 67 -43.52 16.06 -15.15
N ALA A 68 -43.71 14.84 -14.65
CA ALA A 68 -43.78 14.58 -13.22
C ALA A 68 -42.44 15.04 -12.63
N GLY A 69 -42.43 16.24 -12.06
CA GLY A 69 -41.28 16.75 -11.33
C GLY A 69 -41.08 15.88 -10.10
N PHE A 70 -39.81 15.60 -9.78
CA PHE A 70 -39.48 14.90 -8.54
C PHE A 70 -40.06 15.68 -7.36
N THR A 71 -40.78 14.99 -6.49
CA THR A 71 -41.21 15.57 -5.22
C THR A 71 -39.98 15.83 -4.34
N LEU A 72 -40.06 16.84 -3.47
CA LEU A 72 -38.99 17.13 -2.52
C LEU A 72 -38.62 15.89 -1.68
N ALA A 73 -39.61 15.09 -1.30
CA ALA A 73 -39.40 13.85 -0.56
C ALA A 73 -38.60 12.80 -1.36
N GLU A 74 -38.88 12.64 -2.66
CA GLU A 74 -38.13 11.72 -3.53
C GLU A 74 -36.66 12.17 -3.67
N VAL A 75 -36.41 13.48 -3.83
CA VAL A 75 -35.04 14.01 -3.91
C VAL A 75 -34.29 13.83 -2.58
N LEU A 76 -34.94 14.08 -1.44
CA LEU A 76 -34.29 13.93 -0.12
C LEU A 76 -33.96 12.47 0.21
N ILE A 77 -34.86 11.53 -0.11
CA ILE A 77 -34.60 10.10 0.11
C ILE A 77 -33.45 9.62 -0.79
N THR A 78 -33.43 10.04 -2.07
CA THR A 78 -32.36 9.65 -2.99
C THR A 78 -31.01 10.21 -2.59
N LEU A 79 -30.92 11.50 -2.21
CA LEU A 79 -29.70 12.10 -1.69
C LEU A 79 -29.25 11.46 -0.36
N GLY A 80 -30.19 11.11 0.52
CA GLY A 80 -29.90 10.40 1.76
C GLY A 80 -29.27 9.03 1.52
N ILE A 81 -29.84 8.25 0.58
CA ILE A 81 -29.30 6.92 0.22
C ILE A 81 -27.91 7.05 -0.41
N ILE A 82 -27.73 7.94 -1.38
CA ILE A 82 -26.42 8.18 -2.02
C ILE A 82 -25.41 8.63 -0.97
N GLY A 83 -25.80 9.50 -0.04
CA GLY A 83 -24.95 9.97 1.05
C GLY A 83 -24.45 8.84 1.95
N VAL A 84 -25.34 7.95 2.40
CA VAL A 84 -24.98 6.80 3.25
C VAL A 84 -24.08 5.82 2.51
N VAL A 85 -24.43 5.47 1.27
CA VAL A 85 -23.63 4.54 0.47
C VAL A 85 -22.24 5.12 0.19
N ALA A 86 -22.16 6.38 -0.23
CA ALA A 86 -20.89 7.06 -0.48
C ALA A 86 -20.01 7.13 0.79
N ALA A 87 -20.60 7.41 1.95
CA ALA A 87 -19.86 7.44 3.23
C ALA A 87 -19.21 6.11 3.59
N LEU A 88 -19.83 4.98 3.23
CA LEU A 88 -19.29 3.64 3.46
C LEU A 88 -18.22 3.24 2.43
N THR A 89 -18.37 3.65 1.16
CA THR A 89 -17.48 3.21 0.07
C THR A 89 -16.28 4.12 -0.17
N LEU A 90 -16.41 5.43 0.06
CA LEU A 90 -15.35 6.40 -0.24
C LEU A 90 -14.06 6.15 0.55
N PRO A 91 -14.09 5.86 1.87
CA PRO A 91 -12.86 5.62 2.63
C PRO A 91 -12.05 4.44 2.08
N ALA A 92 -12.71 3.32 1.76
CA ALA A 92 -12.05 2.13 1.22
C ALA A 92 -11.43 2.38 -0.17
N LEU A 93 -12.12 3.14 -1.03
CA LEU A 93 -11.61 3.49 -2.36
C LEU A 93 -10.39 4.42 -2.26
N ILE A 94 -10.45 5.42 -1.38
CA ILE A 94 -9.33 6.35 -1.14
C ILE A 94 -8.12 5.58 -0.61
N GLN A 95 -8.32 4.70 0.37
CA GLN A 95 -7.24 3.89 0.92
C GLN A 95 -6.59 3.00 -0.16
N LYS A 96 -7.39 2.31 -0.98
CA LYS A 96 -6.86 1.48 -2.08
C LYS A 96 -6.03 2.27 -3.08
N ASN A 97 -6.45 3.50 -3.41
CA ASN A 97 -5.69 4.37 -4.30
C ASN A 97 -4.38 4.84 -3.65
N GLN A 98 -4.41 5.21 -2.36
CA GLN A 98 -3.21 5.55 -1.60
C GLN A 98 -2.22 4.38 -1.53
N ASP A 99 -2.71 3.17 -1.25
CA ASP A 99 -1.87 1.97 -1.18
C ASP A 99 -1.19 1.69 -2.54
N LYS A 100 -1.94 1.84 -3.64
CA LYS A 100 -1.38 1.70 -4.99
C LYS A 100 -0.31 2.75 -5.30
N GLU A 101 -0.52 3.98 -4.87
CA GLU A 101 0.48 5.06 -4.99
C GLU A 101 1.73 4.75 -4.17
N LEU A 102 1.57 4.29 -2.92
CA LEU A 102 2.68 3.88 -2.05
C LEU A 102 3.48 2.73 -2.68
N VAL A 103 2.82 1.69 -3.18
CA VAL A 103 3.48 0.57 -3.87
C VAL A 103 4.30 1.06 -5.06
N SER A 104 3.75 1.96 -5.88
CA SER A 104 4.48 2.53 -7.02
C SER A 104 5.71 3.33 -6.58
N ARG A 105 5.58 4.15 -5.53
CA ARG A 105 6.70 4.89 -4.93
C ARG A 105 7.77 3.97 -4.35
N THR A 106 7.36 2.89 -3.67
CA THR A 106 8.27 1.87 -3.13
C THR A 106 9.10 1.21 -4.21
N LYS A 107 8.48 0.81 -5.32
CA LYS A 107 9.21 0.25 -6.47
C LYS A 107 10.24 1.25 -7.00
N ALA A 108 9.83 2.51 -7.19
CA ALA A 108 10.72 3.54 -7.71
C ALA A 108 11.92 3.83 -6.76
N VAL A 109 11.68 3.98 -5.46
CA VAL A 109 12.74 4.23 -4.47
C VAL A 109 13.67 3.03 -4.36
N TYR A 110 13.13 1.80 -4.30
CA TYR A 110 13.95 0.59 -4.27
C TYR A 110 14.82 0.46 -5.52
N SER A 111 14.26 0.70 -6.72
CA SER A 111 15.04 0.72 -7.97
C SER A 111 16.14 1.78 -7.96
N ASN A 112 15.87 2.98 -7.42
CA ASN A 112 16.89 4.01 -7.28
C ASN A 112 18.01 3.58 -6.34
N ILE A 113 17.70 2.95 -5.21
CA ILE A 113 18.69 2.41 -4.26
C ILE A 113 19.52 1.31 -4.93
N GLN A 114 18.88 0.37 -5.64
CA GLN A 114 19.57 -0.69 -6.37
C GLN A 114 20.50 -0.14 -7.44
N ASN A 115 20.03 0.82 -8.23
CA ASN A 115 20.85 1.50 -9.24
C ASN A 115 22.02 2.26 -8.62
N ALA A 116 21.82 2.91 -7.47
CA ALA A 116 22.89 3.58 -6.73
C ALA A 116 23.96 2.59 -6.26
N VAL A 117 23.56 1.41 -5.76
CA VAL A 117 24.49 0.34 -5.38
C VAL A 117 25.27 -0.16 -6.60
N LEU A 118 24.59 -0.47 -7.71
CA LEU A 118 25.26 -0.90 -8.95
C LEU A 118 26.24 0.14 -9.48
N LYS A 119 25.86 1.43 -9.45
CA LYS A 119 26.75 2.52 -9.85
C LYS A 119 27.96 2.63 -8.93
N SER A 120 27.76 2.45 -7.62
CA SER A 120 28.88 2.43 -6.68
C SER A 120 29.88 1.31 -6.97
N GLN A 121 29.39 0.10 -7.26
CA GLN A 121 30.25 -1.03 -7.63
C GLN A 121 31.07 -0.75 -8.89
N SER A 122 30.45 -0.11 -9.88
CA SER A 122 31.13 0.33 -11.10
C SER A 122 32.21 1.37 -10.83
N ASP A 123 31.93 2.38 -9.98
CA ASP A 123 32.88 3.46 -9.66
C ASP A 123 34.08 2.94 -8.84
N TYR A 124 33.88 1.94 -7.98
CA TYR A 124 34.96 1.27 -7.25
C TYR A 124 35.69 0.20 -8.09
N GLY A 125 35.19 -0.15 -9.28
CA GLY A 125 35.81 -1.11 -10.19
C GLY A 125 35.65 -2.58 -9.80
N VAL A 126 34.80 -2.91 -8.82
CA VAL A 126 34.55 -4.29 -8.37
C VAL A 126 33.05 -4.57 -8.37
N ILE A 127 32.58 -5.20 -9.45
CA ILE A 127 31.17 -5.60 -9.61
C ILE A 127 30.87 -6.75 -8.64
N GLY A 128 29.73 -6.67 -7.95
CA GLY A 128 29.33 -7.73 -7.02
C GLY A 128 29.99 -7.66 -5.65
N ASP A 129 30.63 -6.54 -5.30
CA ASP A 129 31.18 -6.30 -3.96
C ASP A 129 30.68 -4.97 -3.37
N ASN A 130 29.90 -5.05 -2.29
CA ASN A 130 29.42 -3.88 -1.57
C ASN A 130 30.35 -3.42 -0.44
N SER A 131 31.36 -4.21 -0.08
CA SER A 131 32.23 -3.90 1.07
C SER A 131 33.14 -2.69 0.83
N LEU A 132 33.30 -2.24 -0.42
CA LEU A 132 34.08 -1.05 -0.75
C LEU A 132 33.33 0.24 -0.40
N LEU A 133 32.05 0.33 -0.76
CA LEU A 133 31.19 1.44 -0.35
C LEU A 133 30.83 1.34 1.14
N PHE A 134 30.41 0.14 1.57
CA PHE A 134 30.02 -0.16 2.94
C PHE A 134 31.19 -0.74 3.73
N ASN A 135 32.27 0.03 3.79
CA ASN A 135 33.52 -0.38 4.42
C ASN A 135 33.40 -0.51 5.95
N PRO A 136 33.88 -1.60 6.56
CA PRO A 136 33.80 -1.78 8.01
C PRO A 136 34.60 -0.76 8.84
N ASN A 137 35.51 -0.01 8.23
CA ASN A 137 36.24 1.08 8.88
C ASN A 137 35.50 2.43 8.81
N ASN A 138 34.40 2.52 8.06
CA ASN A 138 33.59 3.74 7.97
C ASN A 138 32.53 3.80 9.07
N THR A 139 32.18 5.01 9.46
CA THR A 139 30.97 5.30 10.21
C THR A 139 29.75 5.34 9.29
N SER A 140 28.55 5.13 9.84
CA SER A 140 27.30 5.31 9.08
C SER A 140 27.20 6.66 8.37
N ILE A 141 27.76 7.73 8.97
CA ILE A 141 27.76 9.08 8.40
C ILE A 141 28.64 9.15 7.15
N GLN A 142 29.86 8.61 7.22
CA GLN A 142 30.77 8.57 6.07
C GLN A 142 30.18 7.73 4.93
N THR A 143 29.57 6.58 5.26
CA THR A 143 28.88 5.75 4.28
C THR A 143 27.69 6.49 3.66
N ALA A 144 26.90 7.22 4.43
CA ALA A 144 25.78 8.00 3.91
C ALA A 144 26.24 9.17 3.01
N ASP A 145 27.30 9.88 3.39
CA ASP A 145 27.90 10.93 2.57
C ASP A 145 28.41 10.34 1.23
N ALA A 146 29.10 9.19 1.26
CA ALA A 146 29.58 8.52 0.06
C ALA A 146 28.43 8.03 -0.83
N PHE A 147 27.40 7.43 -0.23
CA PHE A 147 26.25 6.89 -0.96
C PHE A 147 25.36 7.99 -1.55
N SER A 148 25.29 9.16 -0.91
CA SER A 148 24.49 10.29 -1.39
C SER A 148 24.89 10.79 -2.78
N LYS A 149 26.16 10.60 -3.18
CA LYS A 149 26.69 10.99 -4.49
C LYS A 149 25.97 10.32 -5.67
N TYR A 150 25.36 9.17 -5.43
CA TYR A 150 24.62 8.42 -6.45
C TYR A 150 23.16 8.88 -6.61
N PHE A 151 22.71 9.83 -5.78
CA PHE A 151 21.37 10.40 -5.84
C PHE A 151 21.45 11.87 -6.24
N ASN A 152 20.87 12.22 -7.39
CA ASN A 152 20.91 13.59 -7.89
C ASN A 152 20.09 14.54 -6.97
N GLY A 153 20.72 15.59 -6.48
CA GLY A 153 20.11 16.60 -5.60
C GLY A 153 19.78 16.12 -4.18
N ALA A 154 20.25 14.94 -3.77
CA ALA A 154 19.99 14.45 -2.43
C ALA A 154 20.69 15.28 -1.36
N ARG A 155 19.99 15.49 -0.24
CA ARG A 155 20.50 16.20 0.93
C ARG A 155 20.84 15.20 2.03
N VAL A 156 22.03 15.29 2.61
CA VAL A 156 22.42 14.45 3.76
C VAL A 156 22.18 15.20 5.07
N CYS A 157 21.54 14.51 6.01
CA CYS A 157 21.40 14.88 7.40
C CYS A 157 22.22 13.88 8.22
N LYS A 158 23.30 14.34 8.85
CA LYS A 158 24.23 13.48 9.59
C LYS A 158 23.67 13.19 10.99
N ALA A 159 23.09 14.21 11.61
CA ALA A 159 22.46 14.14 12.92
C ALA A 159 21.16 14.95 13.00
N LYS A 160 20.36 14.65 14.03
CA LYS A 160 19.12 15.39 14.34
C LYS A 160 19.35 16.88 14.63
N SER A 161 20.51 17.21 15.19
CA SER A 161 20.93 18.57 15.53
C SER A 161 21.28 19.42 14.31
N ASP A 162 21.48 18.82 13.14
CA ASP A 162 21.81 19.57 11.93
C ASP A 162 20.67 20.50 11.54
N LYS A 163 21.01 21.71 11.07
CA LYS A 163 20.04 22.76 10.75
C LYS A 163 18.97 22.25 9.78
N GLY A 164 17.73 22.17 10.23
CA GLY A 164 16.59 21.74 9.41
C GLY A 164 16.56 20.23 9.09
N CYS A 165 17.25 19.41 9.88
CA CYS A 165 17.22 17.94 9.76
C CYS A 165 16.34 17.26 10.80
N SER A 166 15.97 17.95 11.88
CA SER A 166 15.19 17.39 13.00
C SER A 166 13.87 16.73 12.57
N ILE A 167 13.26 17.23 11.50
CA ILE A 167 12.00 16.71 10.93
C ILE A 167 12.11 15.32 10.32
N TYR A 168 13.33 14.83 10.03
CA TYR A 168 13.57 13.50 9.45
C TYR A 168 13.92 12.43 10.49
N TYR A 169 13.85 12.78 11.78
CA TYR A 169 14.11 11.88 12.90
C TYR A 169 12.83 11.71 13.72
N TYR A 170 11.87 10.97 13.15
CA TYR A 170 10.58 10.64 13.74
C TYR A 170 10.47 9.16 14.08
N ALA A 171 9.48 8.83 14.91
CA ALA A 171 9.13 7.46 15.25
C ALA A 171 8.28 6.82 14.14
N VAL A 172 8.56 5.55 13.86
CA VAL A 172 7.92 4.69 12.86
C VAL A 172 7.35 3.47 13.57
N LYS A 173 6.11 3.11 13.26
CA LYS A 173 5.52 1.87 13.80
C LYS A 173 6.13 0.65 13.13
N TYR A 174 6.26 -0.45 13.86
CA TYR A 174 6.64 -1.74 13.28
C TYR A 174 5.54 -2.27 12.36
N GLY A 175 5.90 -3.18 11.45
CA GLY A 175 4.95 -3.83 10.54
C GLY A 175 4.02 -4.79 11.26
N SER A 176 4.46 -5.37 12.37
CA SER A 176 3.64 -6.14 13.31
C SER A 176 3.65 -5.45 14.67
N LEU A 177 2.60 -5.68 15.47
CA LEU A 177 2.56 -5.15 16.84
C LEU A 177 3.78 -5.65 17.62
N ARG A 178 4.55 -4.70 18.15
CA ARG A 178 5.56 -4.95 19.17
C ARG A 178 5.19 -4.16 20.41
N LEU A 179 5.57 -4.68 21.57
CA LEU A 179 5.24 -4.04 22.84
C LEU A 179 6.47 -3.42 23.49
N SER A 180 6.29 -2.22 24.00
CA SER A 180 7.23 -1.58 24.92
C SER A 180 7.10 -2.19 26.32
N SER A 181 8.03 -1.84 27.22
CA SER A 181 8.04 -2.35 28.60
C SER A 181 6.79 -2.00 29.42
N ASP A 182 6.04 -0.98 29.00
CA ASP A 182 4.78 -0.54 29.60
C ASP A 182 3.54 -1.11 28.91
N ASN A 183 3.72 -2.12 28.06
CA ASN A 183 2.70 -2.76 27.21
C ASN A 183 2.03 -1.81 26.18
N SER A 184 2.64 -0.67 25.89
CA SER A 184 2.21 0.18 24.77
C SER A 184 2.78 -0.33 23.44
N GLY A 185 2.15 0.08 22.32
CA GLY A 185 2.65 -0.25 20.98
C GLY A 185 4.01 0.41 20.72
N ALA A 186 5.05 -0.41 20.59
CA ALA A 186 6.42 0.05 20.35
C ALA A 186 6.57 0.71 18.98
N THR A 187 7.55 1.61 18.91
CA THR A 187 7.99 2.29 17.68
C THR A 187 9.50 2.18 17.53
N ASP A 188 9.98 2.40 16.31
CA ASP A 188 11.39 2.44 15.93
C ASP A 188 11.67 3.80 15.27
N SER A 189 12.77 4.46 15.59
CA SER A 189 13.09 5.80 15.05
C SER A 189 13.85 5.77 13.71
N MET A 190 13.83 4.65 12.99
CA MET A 190 14.79 4.32 11.92
C MET A 190 16.25 4.52 12.39
N GLY A 191 16.47 4.34 13.70
CA GLY A 191 17.68 4.70 14.43
C GLY A 191 18.03 6.20 14.40
N ASN A 192 18.95 6.62 15.29
CA ASN A 192 19.70 7.88 15.15
C ASN A 192 20.72 7.81 13.99
N TRP A 193 20.33 7.17 12.89
CA TRP A 193 21.15 6.98 11.70
C TRP A 193 21.11 8.23 10.83
N PRO A 194 22.19 8.52 10.08
CA PRO A 194 22.17 9.58 9.08
C PRO A 194 21.08 9.30 8.05
N LYS A 195 20.49 10.39 7.53
CA LYS A 195 19.38 10.38 6.58
C LYS A 195 19.83 11.02 5.27
N ILE A 196 19.51 10.39 4.15
CA ILE A 196 19.62 10.94 2.81
C ILE A 196 18.19 11.28 2.36
N VAL A 197 17.93 12.55 2.11
CA VAL A 197 16.63 13.06 1.70
C VAL A 197 16.66 13.27 0.19
N LEU A 198 15.79 12.55 -0.52
CA LEU A 198 15.67 12.62 -1.97
C LEU A 198 14.76 13.77 -2.40
N ASN A 199 14.92 14.24 -3.64
CA ASN A 199 14.10 15.33 -4.21
C ASN A 199 12.59 15.02 -4.25
N ASN A 200 12.21 13.74 -4.34
CA ASN A 200 10.82 13.31 -4.30
C ASN A 200 10.24 13.23 -2.87
N GLY A 201 11.01 13.61 -1.85
CA GLY A 201 10.61 13.59 -0.45
C GLY A 201 10.82 12.24 0.25
N ALA A 202 11.29 11.21 -0.45
CA ALA A 202 11.64 9.94 0.16
C ALA A 202 12.92 10.08 1.01
N ILE A 203 13.02 9.28 2.07
CA ILE A 203 14.09 9.35 3.06
C ILE A 203 14.78 7.99 3.11
N ILE A 204 16.10 7.98 3.09
CA ILE A 204 16.93 6.79 3.21
C ILE A 204 17.78 6.93 4.48
N ALA A 205 17.67 6.00 5.41
CA ALA A 205 18.48 5.89 6.61
C ALA A 205 19.48 4.74 6.48
N ILE A 206 20.73 4.96 6.88
CA ILE A 206 21.81 3.96 6.71
C ILE A 206 22.46 3.63 8.05
N SER A 207 22.51 2.35 8.38
CA SER A 207 23.32 1.80 9.46
C SER A 207 24.44 0.97 8.87
N GLN A 208 25.68 1.43 9.02
CA GLN A 208 26.86 0.63 8.70
C GLN A 208 27.05 -0.44 9.77
N TYR A 209 27.47 -1.64 9.37
CA TYR A 209 28.10 -2.60 10.27
C TYR A 209 29.61 -2.57 10.08
N ASN A 210 30.33 -2.54 11.19
CA ASN A 210 31.80 -2.43 11.22
C ASN A 210 32.48 -3.80 11.34
N ASN A 211 31.81 -4.85 10.83
CA ASN A 211 32.30 -6.22 10.91
C ASN A 211 33.23 -6.52 9.73
N PRO A 212 34.45 -7.05 9.97
CA PRO A 212 35.31 -7.54 8.90
C PRO A 212 34.55 -8.50 7.99
N ASP A 213 34.76 -8.36 6.68
CA ASP A 213 34.07 -9.15 5.64
C ASP A 213 32.54 -9.14 5.70
N CYS A 214 31.95 -8.13 6.35
CA CYS A 214 30.52 -8.05 6.61
C CYS A 214 29.98 -9.27 7.37
N TYR A 215 30.84 -9.96 8.14
CA TYR A 215 30.51 -11.16 8.88
C TYR A 215 30.76 -10.96 10.38
N ALA A 216 29.75 -11.23 11.20
CA ALA A 216 29.94 -11.37 12.63
C ALA A 216 29.06 -12.48 13.19
N GLU A 217 29.62 -13.22 14.13
CA GLU A 217 28.85 -14.07 15.03
C GLU A 217 28.34 -13.21 16.19
N GLN A 218 27.03 -13.25 16.43
CA GLN A 218 26.38 -12.41 17.42
C GLN A 218 25.40 -13.24 18.25
N THR A 219 25.26 -12.89 19.52
CA THR A 219 24.26 -13.49 20.40
C THR A 219 22.98 -12.68 20.31
N ALA A 220 21.88 -13.30 19.88
CA ALA A 220 20.55 -12.70 19.85
C ALA A 220 19.68 -13.27 20.97
N THR A 221 18.77 -12.44 21.48
CA THR A 221 17.75 -12.89 22.44
C THR A 221 16.56 -13.48 21.71
N VAL A 222 16.07 -14.63 22.18
CA VAL A 222 14.82 -15.22 21.69
C VAL A 222 13.66 -14.34 22.17
N THR A 223 12.75 -13.98 21.28
CA THR A 223 11.59 -13.15 21.62
C THR A 223 10.27 -13.86 21.32
N ASP A 224 9.21 -13.48 22.02
CA ASP A 224 7.84 -13.83 21.66
C ASP A 224 7.35 -13.07 20.40
N GLU A 225 6.09 -13.30 20.02
CA GLU A 225 5.46 -12.66 18.86
C GLU A 225 5.39 -11.12 18.94
N TYR A 226 5.44 -10.56 20.15
CA TYR A 226 5.41 -9.12 20.43
C TYR A 226 6.81 -8.51 20.61
N GLY A 227 7.87 -9.30 20.46
CA GLY A 227 9.26 -8.85 20.60
C GLY A 227 9.76 -8.78 22.04
N ARG A 228 9.06 -9.38 23.00
CA ARG A 228 9.51 -9.44 24.41
C ARG A 228 10.47 -10.61 24.61
N PRO A 229 11.54 -10.45 25.39
CA PRO A 229 12.54 -11.50 25.58
C PRO A 229 11.96 -12.69 26.34
N LEU A 230 12.12 -13.90 25.80
CA LEU A 230 11.81 -15.13 26.51
C LEU A 230 12.85 -15.39 27.61
N LYS A 231 12.39 -15.83 28.78
CA LYS A 231 13.22 -16.05 29.95
C LYS A 231 13.47 -17.54 30.20
N ASN A 232 14.65 -17.86 30.70
CA ASN A 232 14.97 -19.14 31.30
C ASN A 232 14.33 -19.24 32.71
N PRO A 233 14.24 -20.44 33.31
CA PRO A 233 13.74 -20.61 34.69
C PRO A 233 14.50 -19.79 35.75
N ASP A 234 15.76 -19.46 35.48
CA ASP A 234 16.62 -18.64 36.33
C ASP A 234 16.43 -17.12 36.14
N GLY A 235 15.52 -16.69 35.25
CA GLY A 235 15.24 -15.29 34.94
C GLY A 235 16.17 -14.64 33.90
N THR A 236 17.19 -15.36 33.41
CA THR A 236 18.06 -14.89 32.31
C THR A 236 17.34 -14.92 30.97
N ASN A 237 17.81 -14.15 29.98
CA ASN A 237 17.22 -14.20 28.63
C ASN A 237 17.65 -15.48 27.92
N GLN A 238 16.71 -16.14 27.25
CA GLN A 238 17.02 -17.17 26.27
C GLN A 238 17.78 -16.55 25.10
N THR A 239 18.88 -17.18 24.68
CA THR A 239 19.71 -16.66 23.59
C THR A 239 20.03 -17.74 22.56
N TYR A 240 20.30 -17.30 21.34
CA TYR A 240 20.81 -18.13 20.26
C TYR A 240 21.91 -17.39 19.51
N ILE A 241 22.82 -18.14 18.89
CA ILE A 241 23.87 -17.59 18.05
C ILE A 241 23.28 -17.33 16.66
N TRP A 242 23.48 -16.12 16.14
CA TRP A 242 23.13 -15.77 14.77
C TRP A 242 24.33 -15.22 14.02
N HIS A 243 24.41 -15.55 12.74
CA HIS A 243 25.49 -15.12 11.86
C HIS A 243 25.02 -13.93 11.03
N ASN A 244 25.48 -12.74 11.37
CA ASN A 244 25.20 -11.53 10.63
C ASN A 244 26.13 -11.47 9.41
N LYS A 245 25.55 -11.52 8.20
CA LYS A 245 26.27 -11.44 6.90
C LYS A 245 26.10 -10.08 6.20
N ARG A 246 25.67 -9.05 6.94
CA ARG A 246 25.26 -7.75 6.42
C ARG A 246 26.41 -6.75 6.53
N CYS A 247 26.70 -6.03 5.45
CA CYS A 247 27.61 -4.89 5.48
C CYS A 247 26.94 -3.65 6.07
N ALA A 248 25.64 -3.51 5.83
CA ALA A 248 24.83 -2.42 6.32
C ALA A 248 23.33 -2.77 6.30
N ILE A 249 22.53 -1.95 6.97
CA ILE A 249 21.08 -1.89 6.80
C ILE A 249 20.74 -0.55 6.19
N ILE A 250 19.92 -0.59 5.13
CA ILE A 250 19.30 0.59 4.56
C ILE A 250 17.81 0.50 4.89
N ARG A 251 17.31 1.49 5.62
CA ARG A 251 15.86 1.69 5.79
C ARG A 251 15.44 2.84 4.89
N PHE A 252 14.28 2.75 4.26
CA PHE A 252 13.78 3.84 3.44
C PHE A 252 12.29 4.06 3.64
N ASP A 253 11.90 5.32 3.62
CA ASP A 253 10.54 5.81 3.74
C ASP A 253 10.16 6.49 2.43
N VAL A 254 9.07 6.05 1.82
CA VAL A 254 8.59 6.51 0.50
C VAL A 254 7.55 7.63 0.60
N ASN A 255 7.08 7.90 1.82
CA ASN A 255 6.07 8.91 2.14
C ASN A 255 6.68 10.11 2.89
N GLY A 256 7.92 9.99 3.34
CA GLY A 256 8.69 11.07 3.94
C GLY A 256 8.11 11.49 5.29
N THR A 257 8.06 12.79 5.56
CA THR A 257 7.53 13.31 6.84
C THR A 257 6.00 13.26 6.96
N LYS A 258 5.29 12.65 5.98
CA LYS A 258 3.83 12.55 5.99
C LYS A 258 3.37 11.38 6.86
N MET A 259 3.02 11.67 8.10
CA MET A 259 2.51 10.67 9.04
C MET A 259 1.14 10.09 8.63
N PRO A 260 0.79 8.88 9.09
CA PRO A 260 1.59 7.97 9.91
C PRO A 260 2.57 7.14 9.07
N ASN A 261 3.80 6.96 9.56
CA ASN A 261 4.78 6.07 8.95
C ASN A 261 4.85 4.73 9.69
N GLN A 262 4.84 3.63 8.94
CA GLN A 262 4.81 2.27 9.44
C GLN A 262 5.56 1.31 8.51
N PHE A 263 6.37 0.43 9.09
CA PHE A 263 7.03 -0.62 8.34
C PHE A 263 6.01 -1.49 7.59
N GLY A 264 6.29 -1.80 6.33
CA GLY A 264 5.42 -2.56 5.45
C GLY A 264 4.39 -1.72 4.69
N ARG A 265 3.99 -0.55 5.22
CA ARG A 265 3.09 0.38 4.53
C ARG A 265 3.84 1.37 3.64
N ASP A 266 4.77 2.10 4.24
CA ASP A 266 5.54 3.18 3.60
C ASP A 266 7.02 3.19 4.00
N VAL A 267 7.38 2.47 5.07
CA VAL A 267 8.77 2.26 5.49
C VAL A 267 9.20 0.82 5.25
N TYR A 268 10.42 0.62 4.78
CA TYR A 268 10.96 -0.72 4.50
C TYR A 268 12.43 -0.80 4.90
N SER A 269 12.90 -2.01 5.18
CA SER A 269 14.29 -2.31 5.55
C SER A 269 14.88 -3.30 4.55
N VAL A 270 16.09 -3.01 4.08
CA VAL A 270 16.89 -3.90 3.23
C VAL A 270 18.28 -4.05 3.82
N SER A 271 18.77 -5.28 3.79
CA SER A 271 20.13 -5.64 4.15
C SER A 271 21.03 -5.54 2.95
N VAL A 272 22.18 -4.90 3.12
CA VAL A 272 23.25 -4.86 2.13
C VAL A 272 24.15 -6.07 2.35
N MET A 273 24.18 -6.97 1.37
CA MET A 273 25.04 -8.15 1.39
C MET A 273 26.40 -7.83 0.80
N ARG A 274 27.43 -8.58 1.21
CA ARG A 274 28.77 -8.47 0.61
C ARG A 274 28.77 -8.79 -0.88
N ASP A 275 27.99 -9.78 -1.32
CA ASP A 275 27.92 -10.28 -2.72
C ASP A 275 27.27 -9.31 -3.72
N GLY A 276 27.24 -8.02 -3.40
CA GLY A 276 26.71 -6.97 -4.24
C GLY A 276 25.18 -6.83 -4.19
N LYS A 277 24.47 -7.72 -3.49
CA LYS A 277 23.00 -7.74 -3.50
C LYS A 277 22.38 -6.95 -2.35
N LEU A 278 21.15 -6.51 -2.60
CA LEU A 278 20.23 -6.02 -1.58
C LEU A 278 19.19 -7.09 -1.32
N SER A 279 18.94 -7.41 -0.06
CA SER A 279 17.91 -8.37 0.35
C SER A 279 16.94 -7.72 1.32
N PRO A 280 15.61 -7.86 1.16
CA PRO A 280 14.65 -7.44 2.19
C PRO A 280 15.03 -7.99 3.57
N ASP A 281 14.88 -7.17 4.61
CA ASP A 281 15.30 -7.52 5.97
C ASP A 281 14.40 -8.59 6.60
N SER A 282 14.80 -9.85 6.47
CA SER A 282 14.05 -11.01 6.96
C SER A 282 14.14 -11.25 8.47
N SER A 283 14.56 -10.26 9.27
CA SER A 283 14.61 -10.32 10.74
C SER A 283 13.23 -10.34 11.43
N GLY A 284 12.20 -10.88 10.75
CA GLY A 284 10.81 -10.98 11.21
C GLY A 284 9.85 -10.01 10.53
N PRO A 285 8.53 -10.13 10.81
CA PRO A 285 7.49 -9.31 10.16
C PRO A 285 7.55 -7.82 10.54
N ALA A 286 8.31 -7.47 11.58
CA ALA A 286 8.35 -6.14 12.15
C ALA A 286 8.95 -5.06 11.23
N TYR A 287 9.79 -5.43 10.26
CA TYR A 287 10.51 -4.48 9.39
C TYR A 287 9.98 -4.42 7.95
N GLY A 288 8.77 -4.92 7.72
CA GLY A 288 8.06 -4.75 6.44
C GLY A 288 8.56 -5.63 5.29
N ALA A 289 9.37 -6.66 5.57
CA ALA A 289 9.94 -7.52 4.53
C ALA A 289 8.87 -8.25 3.70
N SER A 290 7.80 -8.75 4.31
CA SER A 290 6.72 -9.43 3.57
C SER A 290 6.06 -8.52 2.54
N SER A 291 5.76 -7.27 2.94
CA SER A 291 5.23 -6.25 2.04
C SER A 291 6.21 -5.94 0.91
N LEU A 292 7.49 -5.73 1.23
CA LEU A 292 8.50 -5.44 0.21
C LEU A 292 8.64 -6.61 -0.79
N LEU A 293 8.70 -7.84 -0.30
CA LEU A 293 8.76 -9.04 -1.15
C LEU A 293 7.54 -9.15 -2.06
N ASN A 294 6.32 -8.90 -1.55
CA ASN A 294 5.11 -8.89 -2.36
C ASN A 294 5.14 -7.81 -3.44
N ILE A 295 5.64 -6.62 -3.12
CA ILE A 295 5.78 -5.50 -4.07
C ILE A 295 6.76 -5.88 -5.18
N LEU A 296 7.93 -6.44 -4.82
CA LEU A 296 8.98 -6.84 -5.77
C LEU A 296 8.56 -8.04 -6.62
N ALA A 297 7.76 -8.95 -6.08
CA ALA A 297 7.18 -10.07 -6.82
C ALA A 297 6.02 -9.67 -7.76
N GLY A 298 5.55 -8.42 -7.70
CA GLY A 298 4.44 -7.94 -8.51
C GLY A 298 3.04 -8.21 -7.94
N ASN A 299 2.93 -8.76 -6.73
CA ASN A 299 1.66 -9.00 -6.04
C ASN A 299 1.03 -7.71 -5.48
N GLU A 300 1.82 -6.65 -5.30
CA GLU A 300 1.39 -5.30 -4.85
C GLU A 300 0.62 -5.28 -3.52
N LYS A 301 0.69 -6.36 -2.74
CA LYS A 301 -0.01 -6.51 -1.46
C LYS A 301 0.84 -5.97 -0.31
N LEU A 302 0.29 -5.02 0.43
CA LEU A 302 0.85 -4.54 1.70
C LEU A 302 0.41 -5.47 2.83
N GLU A 303 1.39 -5.94 3.60
CA GLU A 303 1.24 -6.81 4.76
C GLU A 303 1.83 -6.13 6.00
N TYR A 304 0.94 -5.55 6.80
CA TYR A 304 1.23 -4.94 8.09
C TYR A 304 -0.02 -4.99 8.98
N THR A 305 0.18 -4.94 10.29
CA THR A 305 -0.90 -4.92 11.30
C THR A 305 -1.19 -3.48 11.68
N ASN A 306 -2.45 -3.05 11.58
CA ASN A 306 -2.84 -1.74 12.09
C ASN A 306 -2.96 -1.78 13.61
N TYR A 307 -2.20 -0.93 14.29
CA TYR A 307 -2.23 -0.76 15.73
C TYR A 307 -1.87 0.69 16.11
N SER A 308 -2.20 1.09 17.34
CA SER A 308 -1.86 2.39 17.89
C SER A 308 -0.65 2.26 18.81
N SER A 309 0.34 3.14 18.64
CA SER A 309 1.50 3.17 19.53
C SER A 309 1.19 3.75 20.92
N SER A 310 0.12 4.52 21.06
CA SER A 310 -0.30 5.11 22.34
C SER A 310 -1.27 4.22 23.13
N GLN A 311 -1.75 3.13 22.52
CA GLN A 311 -2.65 2.19 23.16
C GLN A 311 -1.86 1.18 23.98
N LYS A 312 -2.34 0.90 25.20
CA LYS A 312 -1.89 -0.24 26.00
C LYS A 312 -2.64 -1.49 25.58
N TYR A 313 -1.93 -2.60 25.51
CA TYR A 313 -2.47 -3.89 25.16
C TYR A 313 -2.29 -4.85 26.34
N ASP A 314 -3.40 -5.39 26.83
CA ASP A 314 -3.41 -6.41 27.87
C ASP A 314 -3.59 -7.79 27.21
N PHE A 315 -2.64 -8.69 27.45
CA PHE A 315 -2.62 -10.06 26.94
C PHE A 315 -2.37 -11.04 28.09
#